data_AF-A0ABD2MS82-F1
#
_entry.id   AF-A0ABD2MS82-F1
#
_cell.length_a   1.000
_cell.length_b   1.000
_cell.length_c   1.000
_cell.angle_alpha   90.00
_cell.angle_beta   90.00
_cell.angle_gamma   90.00
#
_symmetry.space_group_name_H-M   'P 1'
#
loop_
_entity.id
_entity.type
_entity.pdbx_description
1 polymer ?
#
loop_
_entity_poly.entity_id
_entity_poly.type
_entity_poly.pdbx_seq_one_letter_code
_entity_poly.pdbx_strand_id
1 'polypeptide(L)'
;MEFDLMNNITANDTFDPDEYYYRSRQNVLDIPMLLFASAGILANSLITYIILRNKPLRTRTNIYLVNICICNSMYLLFSPLIFNLFSAAERIHAYIICFTDEFFFFLC
;
A
#
# COMPACT_ATOMS: atom_id res chain seq x y z
N MET A 1 -40.61 31.52 -17.91
CA MET A 1 -40.50 30.17 -18.52
C MET A 1 -39.03 29.78 -18.52
N GLU A 2 -38.43 29.75 -17.34
CA GLU A 2 -36.98 29.47 -17.11
C GLU A 2 -36.78 28.52 -15.92
N PHE A 3 -37.86 28.21 -15.19
CA PHE A 3 -37.84 27.39 -13.99
C PHE A 3 -37.86 25.88 -14.30
N ASP A 4 -38.33 25.49 -15.49
CA ASP A 4 -38.42 24.07 -15.88
C ASP A 4 -37.14 23.54 -16.54
N LEU A 5 -36.13 24.40 -16.80
CA LEU A 5 -34.83 23.98 -17.35
C LEU A 5 -33.80 23.61 -16.26
N MET A 6 -34.13 23.75 -14.98
CA MET A 6 -33.27 23.30 -13.87
C MET A 6 -33.60 21.88 -13.37
N ASN A 7 -34.70 21.29 -13.85
CA ASN A 7 -35.19 19.98 -13.41
C ASN A 7 -34.90 18.83 -14.39
N ASN A 8 -34.20 19.10 -15.50
CA ASN A 8 -33.74 18.08 -16.44
C ASN A 8 -32.21 17.88 -16.39
N ILE A 9 -31.63 18.12 -15.23
CA ILE A 9 -30.36 17.50 -14.88
C ILE A 9 -30.79 16.22 -14.18
N THR A 10 -30.73 15.09 -14.86
CA THR A 10 -30.59 13.79 -14.19
C THR A 10 -29.39 13.93 -13.27
N ALA A 11 -29.63 14.34 -12.02
CA ALA A 11 -28.69 14.17 -10.95
C ALA A 11 -28.46 12.66 -10.91
N ASN A 12 -27.27 12.26 -11.36
CA ASN A 12 -26.84 10.90 -11.26
C ASN A 12 -26.54 10.67 -9.78
N ASP A 13 -27.58 10.43 -8.97
CA ASP A 13 -27.51 10.28 -7.50
C ASP A 13 -26.62 9.11 -7.05
N THR A 14 -26.10 8.33 -8.01
CA THR A 14 -25.10 7.29 -7.81
C THR A 14 -23.65 7.77 -7.93
N PHE A 15 -23.40 8.92 -8.55
CA PHE A 15 -22.06 9.47 -8.71
C PHE A 15 -21.84 10.59 -7.71
N ASP A 16 -21.25 10.23 -6.57
CA ASP A 16 -20.78 11.20 -5.59
C ASP A 16 -19.32 11.59 -5.86
N PRO A 17 -19.05 12.80 -6.37
CA PRO A 17 -17.70 13.23 -6.71
C PRO A 17 -16.80 13.37 -5.48
N ASP A 18 -17.37 13.59 -4.29
CA ASP A 18 -16.58 13.71 -3.07
C ASP A 18 -16.01 12.35 -2.63
N GLU A 19 -16.82 11.28 -2.68
CA GLU A 19 -16.43 9.91 -2.37
C GLU A 19 -15.32 9.45 -3.32
N TYR A 20 -15.45 9.74 -4.62
CA TYR A 20 -14.42 9.45 -5.60
C TYR A 20 -13.11 10.20 -5.30
N TYR A 21 -13.18 11.47 -4.93
CA TYR A 21 -12.00 12.28 -4.60
C TYR A 21 -11.27 11.77 -3.35
N TYR A 22 -12.00 11.45 -2.28
CA TYR A 22 -11.41 10.89 -1.06
C TYR A 22 -10.81 9.50 -1.30
N ARG A 23 -11.50 8.65 -2.05
CA ARG A 23 -11.02 7.32 -2.42
C ARG A 23 -9.76 7.39 -3.29
N SER A 24 -9.74 8.26 -4.30
CA SER A 24 -8.57 8.48 -5.15
C SER A 24 -7.37 8.97 -4.31
N ARG A 25 -7.59 9.94 -3.42
CA ARG A 25 -6.55 10.46 -2.53
C ARG A 25 -5.98 9.40 -1.58
N GLN A 26 -6.83 8.53 -1.01
CA GLN A 26 -6.41 7.41 -0.17
C GLN A 26 -5.53 6.44 -0.96
N ASN A 27 -5.97 6.03 -2.16
CA ASN A 27 -5.23 5.10 -3.01
C ASN A 27 -3.83 5.62 -3.38
N VAL A 28 -3.69 6.93 -3.65
CA VAL A 28 -2.41 7.57 -4.00
C VAL A 28 -1.39 7.48 -2.87
N LEU A 29 -1.83 7.42 -1.61
CA LEU A 29 -0.94 7.31 -0.44
C LEU A 29 -0.71 5.84 -0.04
N ASP A 30 -1.76 5.03 -0.12
CA ASP A 30 -1.76 3.64 0.34
C ASP A 30 -0.84 2.75 -0.51
N ILE A 31 -0.88 2.90 -1.84
CA ILE A 31 -0.08 2.12 -2.78
C ILE A 31 1.43 2.30 -2.55
N PRO A 32 2.00 3.52 -2.58
CA PRO A 32 3.42 3.69 -2.33
C PRO A 32 3.81 3.27 -0.92
N MET A 33 2.96 3.50 0.08
CA MET A 33 3.24 3.10 1.45
C MET A 33 3.39 1.58 1.60
N LEU A 34 2.53 0.80 0.94
CA LEU A 34 2.63 -0.66 0.91
C LEU A 34 3.91 -1.14 0.22
N LEU A 35 4.30 -0.49 -0.88
CA LEU A 35 5.56 -0.78 -1.58
C LEU A 35 6.79 -0.47 -0.71
N PHE A 36 6.80 0.70 -0.05
CA PHE A 36 7.88 1.07 0.87
C PHE A 36 7.96 0.12 2.06
N ALA A 37 6.80 -0.28 2.62
CA ALA A 37 6.77 -1.21 3.75
C ALA A 37 7.30 -2.60 3.36
N SER A 38 6.83 -3.16 2.25
CA SER A 38 7.27 -4.47 1.76
C SER A 38 8.75 -4.47 1.38
N ALA A 39 9.22 -3.47 0.62
CA ALA A 39 10.64 -3.31 0.27
C ALA A 39 11.51 -3.10 1.52
N GLY A 40 11.04 -2.32 2.48
CA GLY A 40 11.72 -2.10 3.75
C GLY A 40 11.88 -3.38 4.57
N ILE A 41 10.84 -4.22 4.67
CA ILE A 41 10.92 -5.50 5.37
C ILE A 41 11.92 -6.44 4.66
N LEU A 42 11.86 -6.53 3.34
CA LEU A 42 12.77 -7.36 2.54
C LEU A 42 14.22 -6.90 2.69
N ALA A 43 14.49 -5.59 2.59
CA ALA A 43 15.84 -5.06 2.72
C ALA A 43 16.42 -5.28 4.13
N ASN A 44 15.67 -4.94 5.19
CA ASN A 44 16.15 -5.08 6.56
C ASN A 44 16.33 -6.55 6.98
N SER A 45 15.47 -7.45 6.51
CA SER A 45 15.61 -8.90 6.75
C SER A 45 16.81 -9.48 5.99
N LEU A 46 17.06 -9.06 4.74
CA LEU A 46 18.21 -9.49 3.95
C LEU A 46 19.54 -9.03 4.59
N ILE A 47 19.62 -7.78 5.05
CA ILE A 47 20.82 -7.24 5.72
C ILE A 47 21.11 -8.05 6.99
N THR A 48 20.09 -8.27 7.81
CA THR A 48 20.21 -9.07 9.04
C THR A 48 20.66 -10.49 8.71
N TYR A 49 20.09 -11.10 7.67
CA TYR A 49 20.44 -12.44 7.22
C TYR A 49 21.90 -12.55 6.76
N ILE A 50 22.37 -11.60 5.93
CA ILE A 50 23.74 -11.59 5.41
C ILE A 50 24.77 -11.46 6.54
N ILE A 51 24.52 -10.57 7.50
CA ILE A 51 25.44 -10.35 8.63
C ILE A 51 25.48 -11.58 9.56
N LEU A 52 24.33 -12.21 9.81
CA LEU A 52 24.26 -13.42 10.65
C LEU A 52 24.86 -14.64 9.96
N ARG A 53 24.68 -14.79 8.64
CA ARG A 53 25.18 -15.94 7.87
C ARG A 53 26.70 -15.88 7.67
N ASN A 54 27.27 -14.69 7.52
CA ASN A 54 28.70 -14.52 7.28
C ASN A 54 29.46 -14.28 8.59
N LYS A 55 30.08 -15.34 9.11
CA LYS A 55 31.01 -15.27 10.27
C LYS A 55 32.05 -14.13 10.20
N PRO A 56 32.71 -13.83 9.06
CA PRO A 56 33.68 -12.73 9.00
C PRO A 56 33.03 -11.33 9.13
N LEU A 57 31.73 -11.22 8.83
CA LEU A 57 30.98 -9.96 8.97
C LEU A 57 30.41 -9.76 10.37
N ARG A 58 30.55 -10.72 11.30
CA ARG A 58 30.02 -10.62 12.68
C ARG A 58 30.96 -9.87 13.62
N THR A 59 31.30 -8.64 13.25
CA THR A 59 32.10 -7.72 14.08
C THR A 59 31.19 -6.95 15.05
N ARG A 60 31.76 -6.36 16.12
CA ARG A 60 30.98 -5.56 17.09
C ARG A 60 30.19 -4.44 16.41
N THR A 61 30.80 -3.79 15.41
CA THR A 61 30.18 -2.70 14.64
C THR A 61 28.98 -3.19 13.82
N ASN A 62 29.09 -4.36 13.19
CA ASN A 62 28.02 -4.90 12.34
C ASN A 62 26.83 -5.43 13.17
N ILE A 63 27.04 -5.78 14.44
CA ILE A 63 25.94 -6.13 15.36
C ILE A 63 25.05 -4.91 15.66
N TYR A 64 25.61 -3.70 15.73
CA TYR A 64 24.80 -2.47 15.86
C TYR A 64 23.91 -2.25 14.63
N LEU A 65 24.41 -2.55 13.42
CA LEU A 65 23.62 -2.48 12.19
C LEU A 65 22.45 -3.47 12.22
N VAL A 66 22.69 -4.69 12.70
CA VAL A 66 21.63 -5.70 12.88
C VAL A 66 20.56 -5.21 13.86
N ASN A 67 20.95 -4.59 14.97
CA ASN A 67 19.99 -4.04 15.93
C ASN A 67 19.09 -2.98 15.30
N ILE A 68 19.66 -2.07 14.51
CA ILE A 68 18.88 -1.07 13.75
C ILE A 68 17.92 -1.74 12.77
N CYS A 69 18.38 -2.75 12.02
CA CYS A 69 17.52 -3.49 11.07
C CYS A 69 16.37 -4.23 11.76
N ILE A 70 16.59 -4.76 12.97
CA ILE A 70 15.53 -5.40 13.77
C ILE A 70 14.51 -4.34 14.21
N CYS A 71 14.96 -3.20 14.73
CA CYS A 71 14.07 -2.09 15.09
C CYS A 71 13.23 -1.61 13.89
N ASN A 72 13.84 -1.47 12.71
CA ASN A 72 13.12 -1.10 11.49
C ASN A 72 12.10 -2.16 11.09
N SER A 73 12.45 -3.45 11.19
CA SER A 73 11.54 -4.55 10.87
C SER A 73 10.34 -4.59 11.82
N MET A 74 10.56 -4.33 13.12
CA MET A 74 9.47 -4.21 14.09
C MET A 74 8.59 -2.99 13.79
N TYR A 75 9.18 -1.83 13.49
CA TYR A 75 8.41 -0.64 13.12
C TYR A 75 7.51 -0.89 11.89
N LEU A 76 8.05 -1.54 10.87
CA LEU A 76 7.29 -1.89 9.66
C LEU A 76 6.20 -2.94 9.93
N LEU A 77 6.40 -3.85 10.88
CA LEU A 77 5.36 -4.78 11.35
C LEU A 77 4.21 -4.08 12.11
N PHE A 78 4.51 -3.00 12.84
CA PHE A 78 3.48 -2.19 13.52
C PHE A 78 2.82 -1.16 12.60
N SER A 79 3.46 -0.80 11.48
CA SER A 79 2.90 0.10 10.47
C SER A 79 1.44 -0.19 10.06
N PRO A 80 1.04 -1.46 9.78
CA PRO A 80 -0.36 -1.75 9.43
C PRO A 80 -1.39 -1.47 10.52
N LEU A 81 -0.99 -1.51 11.79
CA LEU A 81 -1.85 -1.14 12.91
C LEU A 81 -2.00 0.38 13.05
N ILE A 82 -0.96 1.15 12.71
CA ILE A 82 -0.94 2.61 12.85
C ILE A 82 -1.64 3.29 11.66
N PHE A 83 -1.45 2.77 10.45
CA PHE A 83 -1.90 3.38 9.21
C PHE A 83 -3.08 2.67 8.54
N ASN A 84 -3.69 1.69 9.22
CA ASN A 84 -4.77 0.87 8.65
C ASN A 84 -4.40 0.24 7.28
N LEU A 85 -3.12 -0.09 7.04
CA LEU A 85 -2.68 -0.69 5.78
C LEU A 85 -3.39 -2.02 5.47
N PHE A 86 -3.95 -2.71 6.47
CA PHE A 86 -4.74 -3.92 6.23
C PHE A 86 -6.00 -3.61 5.40
N SER A 87 -6.69 -2.51 5.70
CA SER A 87 -7.85 -2.07 4.90
C SER A 87 -7.44 -1.61 3.50
N ALA A 88 -6.26 -0.99 3.38
CA ALA A 88 -5.69 -0.66 2.07
C ALA A 88 -5.33 -1.91 1.27
N ALA A 89 -4.77 -2.94 1.91
CA ALA A 89 -4.40 -4.19 1.27
C ALA A 89 -5.62 -4.93 0.71
N GLU A 90 -6.74 -4.96 1.43
CA GLU A 90 -7.99 -5.55 0.93
C GLU A 90 -8.52 -4.79 -0.31
N ARG A 91 -8.45 -3.45 -0.30
CA ARG A 91 -8.87 -2.61 -1.44
C ARG A 91 -7.98 -2.82 -2.66
N ILE A 92 -6.67 -2.88 -2.45
CA ILE A 92 -5.70 -3.14 -3.51
C ILE A 92 -5.88 -4.55 -4.07
N HIS A 93 -6.14 -5.54 -3.21
CA HIS A 93 -6.39 -6.91 -3.65
C HIS A 93 -7.63 -6.99 -4.56
N ALA A 94 -8.73 -6.35 -4.18
CA ALA A 94 -9.92 -6.26 -5.02
C ALA A 94 -9.63 -5.56 -6.36
N TYR A 95 -8.85 -4.48 -6.36
CA TYR A 95 -8.45 -3.78 -7.58
C TYR A 95 -7.59 -4.65 -8.51
N ILE A 96 -6.62 -5.39 -7.97
CA ILE A 96 -5.76 -6.30 -8.74
C ILE A 96 -6.58 -7.43 -9.34
N ILE A 97 -7.53 -8.00 -8.60
CA ILE A 97 -8.42 -9.05 -9.13
C ILE A 97 -9.23 -8.50 -10.30
N CYS A 98 -9.90 -7.36 -10.14
CA CYS A 98 -10.68 -6.74 -11.23
C CYS A 98 -9.81 -6.44 -12.46
N PHE A 99 -8.61 -5.89 -12.26
CA PHE A 99 -7.69 -5.61 -13.35
C PHE A 99 -7.24 -6.88 -14.08
N THR A 100 -7.00 -7.96 -13.32
CA THR A 100 -6.60 -9.24 -13.89
C THR A 100 -7.74 -9.88 -14.68
N ASP A 101 -8.98 -9.79 -14.20
CA ASP A 101 -10.18 -10.29 -14.88
C ASP A 101 -10.42 -9.56 -16.21
N GLU A 102 -10.35 -8.22 -16.24
CA GLU A 102 -10.46 -7.47 -17.49
C GLU A 102 -9.35 -7.83 -18.48
N PHE A 103 -8.12 -7.96 -17.99
CA PHE A 103 -6.98 -8.31 -18.83
C PHE A 103 -7.11 -9.72 -19.42
N PHE A 104 -7.63 -10.67 -18.64
CA PHE A 104 -7.88 -12.04 -19.10
C PHE A 104 -9.02 -12.09 -20.13
N PHE A 105 -10.08 -11.29 -19.95
CA PHE A 105 -11.18 -11.17 -20.90
C PHE A 105 -10.73 -10.57 -22.24
N PHE A 106 -9.78 -9.63 -22.24
CA PHE A 106 -9.21 -9.06 -23.46
C PHE A 106 -8.26 -10.01 -24.22
N LEU A 107 -7.74 -11.03 -23.55
CA LEU A 107 -6.75 -11.98 -24.10
C LEU A 107 -7.36 -13.26 -24.69
N CYS A 108 -8.67 -13.48 -24.52
CA CYS A 108 -9.44 -14.63 -25.00
C CYS A 108 -10.34 -14.21 -26.17
#